data_AF-A0A093XW35-F1
#
_entry.id   AF-A0A093XW35-F1
#
_cell.length_a   1.000
_cell.length_b   1.000
_cell.length_c   1.000
_cell.angle_alpha   90.00
_cell.angle_beta   90.00
_cell.angle_gamma   90.00
#
_symmetry.space_group_name_H-M   'P 1'
#
loop_
_entity.id
_entity.type
_entity.pdbx_description
1 polymer ?
#
loop_
_entity_poly.entity_id
_entity_poly.type
_entity_poly.pdbx_seq_one_letter_code
_entity_poly.pdbx_strand_id
1 'polypeptide(L)'
;MQTKISTLLSQLRSFSFTAPAAAQKPVIVIAWAKAKSAGKLISVVEVVKREIAGEGDVWFQYNGLGEGIAGVPREKDGDGEVLDVEMEDVEEEGFEKMKTRIERAIEGTEKVRSVPVMTVYLSRVRIEALRGAYGEQTNSKR
;
A
#
# COMPACT_ATOMS: atom_id res chain seq x y z
N MET A 1 8.36 15.97 -3.16
CA MET A 1 8.60 14.54 -3.47
C MET A 1 9.94 14.06 -2.95
N GLN A 2 10.99 14.90 -2.95
CA GLN A 2 12.31 14.60 -2.39
C GLN A 2 12.32 14.27 -0.88
N THR A 3 11.39 14.82 -0.09
CA THR A 3 11.39 14.66 1.38
C THR A 3 11.23 13.21 1.87
N LYS A 4 10.43 12.39 1.17
CA LYS A 4 10.25 10.98 1.57
C LYS A 4 11.50 10.15 1.28
N ILE A 5 12.11 10.38 0.12
CA ILE A 5 13.34 9.71 -0.30
C ILE A 5 14.47 10.04 0.69
N SER A 6 14.68 11.33 0.99
CA SER A 6 15.71 11.77 1.94
C SER A 6 15.48 11.22 3.34
N THR A 7 14.21 11.13 3.80
CA THR A 7 13.86 10.54 5.10
C THR A 7 14.23 9.06 5.16
N LEU A 8 13.85 8.27 4.14
CA LEU A 8 14.15 6.84 4.07
C LEU A 8 15.66 6.60 4.07
N LEU A 9 16.41 7.38 3.29
CA LEU A 9 17.86 7.29 3.24
C LEU A 9 18.51 7.66 4.58
N SER A 10 18.06 8.75 5.22
CA SER A 10 18.56 9.16 6.52
C SER A 10 18.35 8.07 7.58
N GLN A 11 17.18 7.42 7.58
CA GLN A 11 16.90 6.30 8.47
C GLN A 11 17.80 5.10 8.17
N LEU A 12 17.94 4.70 6.91
CA LEU A 12 18.79 3.55 6.55
C LEU A 12 20.27 3.79 6.83
N ARG A 13 20.75 5.04 6.67
CA ARG A 13 22.13 5.45 6.96
C ARG A 13 22.43 5.58 8.45
N SER A 14 21.41 5.55 9.32
CA SER A 14 21.65 5.49 10.77
C SER A 14 22.29 4.17 11.21
N PHE A 15 22.20 3.12 10.37
CA PHE A 15 22.92 1.88 10.58
C PHE A 15 24.41 2.04 10.26
N SER A 16 25.28 1.57 11.14
CA SER A 16 26.73 1.57 10.93
C SER A 16 27.31 0.16 10.92
N PHE A 17 27.98 -0.18 9.82
CA PHE A 17 28.73 -1.43 9.66
C PHE A 17 30.03 -1.45 10.49
N THR A 18 30.49 -0.31 11.02
CA THR A 18 31.73 -0.21 11.80
C THR A 18 31.50 -0.29 13.31
N ALA A 19 30.24 -0.27 13.74
CA ALA A 19 29.90 -0.41 15.16
C ALA A 19 30.26 -1.82 15.69
N PRO A 20 30.61 -1.96 16.98
CA PRO A 20 30.83 -3.26 17.60
C PRO A 20 29.62 -4.18 17.43
N ALA A 21 29.84 -5.49 17.26
CA ALA A 21 28.76 -6.46 17.00
C ALA A 21 27.62 -6.43 18.04
N ALA A 22 27.92 -6.11 19.31
CA ALA A 22 26.92 -5.96 20.37
C ALA A 22 25.98 -4.74 20.17
N ALA A 23 26.39 -3.75 19.37
CA ALA A 23 25.64 -2.55 19.03
C ALA A 23 25.08 -2.56 17.58
N GLN A 24 25.43 -3.55 16.76
CA GLN A 24 24.92 -3.72 15.40
C GLN A 24 23.51 -4.30 15.41
N LYS A 25 22.53 -3.48 15.78
CA LYS A 25 21.12 -3.80 15.55
C LYS A 25 20.76 -3.42 14.11
N PRO A 26 20.21 -4.34 13.30
CA PRO A 26 19.81 -4.02 11.94
C PRO A 26 18.71 -2.94 11.96
N VAL A 27 18.85 -1.93 11.11
CA VAL A 27 17.81 -0.93 10.91
C VAL A 27 16.89 -1.39 9.80
N ILE A 28 15.60 -1.46 10.11
CA ILE A 28 14.53 -1.82 9.18
C ILE A 28 13.66 -0.59 8.97
N VAL A 29 13.52 -0.16 7.73
CA VAL A 29 12.55 0.85 7.35
C VAL A 29 11.33 0.16 6.75
N ILE A 30 10.16 0.47 7.29
CA ILE A 30 8.88 -0.10 6.87
C ILE A 30 8.09 1.00 6.17
N ALA A 31 7.76 0.79 4.90
CA ALA A 31 6.95 1.70 4.12
C ALA A 31 5.74 0.95 3.56
N TRP A 32 4.54 1.49 3.76
CA TRP A 32 3.31 0.84 3.34
C TRP A 32 2.38 1.81 2.62
N ALA A 33 1.54 1.27 1.75
CA ALA A 33 0.55 2.03 1.00
C ALA A 33 -0.65 1.17 0.61
N LYS A 34 -1.84 1.77 0.65
CA LYS A 34 -3.05 1.20 0.06
C LYS A 34 -2.90 1.12 -1.47
N ALA A 35 -3.66 0.22 -2.11
CA ALA A 35 -3.61 -0.05 -3.56
C ALA A 35 -3.45 1.21 -4.44
N LYS A 36 -4.26 2.26 -4.23
CA LYS A 36 -4.21 3.51 -5.01
C LYS A 36 -2.85 4.23 -4.98
N SER A 37 -2.08 4.06 -3.90
CA SER A 37 -0.77 4.69 -3.69
C SER A 37 0.40 3.71 -3.80
N ALA A 38 0.14 2.42 -4.05
CA ALA A 38 1.18 1.38 -4.09
C ALA A 38 2.20 1.63 -5.23
N GLY A 39 1.74 2.05 -6.42
CA GLY A 39 2.64 2.41 -7.51
C GLY A 39 3.64 3.51 -7.13
N LYS A 40 3.18 4.56 -6.42
CA LYS A 40 4.03 5.65 -5.94
C LYS A 40 4.97 5.21 -4.82
N LEU A 41 4.52 4.32 -3.93
CA LEU A 41 5.38 3.70 -2.91
C LEU A 41 6.57 2.99 -3.59
N ILE A 42 6.29 2.16 -4.61
CA ILE A 42 7.33 1.47 -5.36
C ILE A 42 8.28 2.47 -6.03
N SER A 43 7.77 3.50 -6.69
CA SER A 43 8.64 4.52 -7.28
C SER A 43 9.61 5.15 -6.28
N VAL A 44 9.14 5.45 -5.06
CA VAL A 44 10.00 6.00 -4.00
C VAL A 44 11.05 4.99 -3.55
N VAL A 45 10.64 3.75 -3.29
CA VAL A 45 11.56 2.67 -2.88
C VAL A 45 12.63 2.41 -3.96
N GLU A 46 12.25 2.37 -5.23
CA GLU A 46 13.20 2.16 -6.34
C GLU A 46 14.20 3.31 -6.49
N VAL A 47 13.83 4.55 -6.15
CA VAL A 47 14.79 5.66 -6.11
C VAL A 47 15.77 5.48 -4.95
N VAL A 48 15.28 5.16 -3.75
CA VAL A 48 16.13 4.89 -2.57
C VAL A 48 17.13 3.75 -2.85
N LYS A 49 16.67 2.65 -3.46
CA LYS A 49 17.55 1.52 -3.83
C LYS A 49 18.63 1.91 -4.83
N ARG A 50 18.30 2.77 -5.81
CA ARG A 50 19.26 3.28 -6.79
C ARG A 50 20.31 4.19 -6.14
N GLU A 51 19.92 5.04 -5.20
CA GLU A 51 20.86 5.89 -4.47
C GLU A 51 21.82 5.04 -3.61
N ILE A 52 21.29 4.06 -2.87
CA ILE A 52 22.12 3.11 -2.10
C ILE A 52 23.07 2.35 -3.03
N ALA A 53 22.57 1.76 -4.11
CA ALA A 53 23.41 1.02 -5.04
C ALA A 53 24.48 1.91 -5.73
N GLY A 54 24.15 3.17 -6.00
CA GLY A 54 25.09 4.15 -6.56
C GLY A 54 26.24 4.49 -5.62
N GLU A 55 26.05 4.36 -4.31
CA GLU A 55 27.09 4.52 -3.28
C GLU A 55 27.98 3.27 -3.13
N GLY A 56 27.72 2.20 -3.91
CA GLY A 56 28.42 0.92 -3.79
C GLY A 56 27.89 0.03 -2.65
N ASP A 57 26.77 0.42 -2.07
CA ASP A 57 26.21 -0.18 -0.88
C ASP A 57 25.15 -1.25 -1.18
N VAL A 58 24.91 -2.13 -0.20
CA VAL A 58 23.94 -3.23 -0.32
C VAL A 58 22.59 -2.89 0.31
N TRP A 59 21.52 -3.37 -0.31
CA TRP A 59 20.16 -3.29 0.21
C TRP A 59 19.45 -4.64 0.11
N PHE A 60 18.55 -4.88 1.07
CA PHE A 60 17.70 -6.06 1.13
C PHE A 60 16.25 -5.61 1.28
N GLN A 61 15.40 -6.05 0.38
CA GLN A 61 13.98 -5.74 0.34
C GLN A 61 13.14 -6.99 0.53
N TYR A 62 12.08 -6.86 1.34
CA TYR A 62 11.08 -7.89 1.60
C TYR A 62 9.69 -7.28 1.37
N ASN A 63 8.79 -8.00 0.69
CA ASN A 63 7.48 -7.48 0.31
C ASN A 63 6.35 -8.29 0.95
N GLY A 64 5.48 -7.60 1.69
CA GLY A 64 4.24 -8.16 2.22
C GLY A 64 3.02 -7.58 1.52
N LEU A 65 2.04 -8.44 1.24
CA LEU A 65 0.69 -8.04 0.86
C LEU A 65 -0.25 -8.35 2.02
N GLY A 66 -1.10 -7.40 2.37
CA GLY A 66 -2.13 -7.56 3.38
C GLY A 66 -3.41 -6.84 2.98
N GLU A 67 -4.37 -6.84 3.88
CA GLU A 67 -5.64 -6.16 3.71
C GLU A 67 -5.79 -5.05 4.74
N GLY A 68 -6.33 -3.91 4.32
CA GLY A 68 -6.69 -2.80 5.18
C GLY A 68 -8.10 -2.33 4.88
N ILE A 69 -8.72 -1.68 5.85
CA ILE A 69 -10.08 -1.18 5.70
C ILE A 69 -10.03 0.25 5.13
N ALA A 70 -10.86 0.53 4.13
CA ALA A 70 -11.06 1.89 3.63
C ALA A 70 -12.53 2.17 3.40
N GLY A 71 -12.97 3.36 3.82
CA GLY A 71 -14.22 3.93 3.34
C GLY A 71 -14.08 4.34 1.89
N VAL A 72 -15.03 3.92 1.08
CA VAL A 72 -15.19 4.37 -0.30
C VAL A 72 -16.52 5.14 -0.35
N PRO A 73 -16.56 6.32 -1.00
CA PRO A 73 -17.82 7.00 -1.24
C PRO A 73 -18.80 6.04 -1.89
N ARG A 74 -20.01 5.92 -1.34
CA ARG A 74 -21.09 5.22 -2.05
C ARG A 74 -21.39 6.05 -3.28
N GLU A 75 -21.18 5.48 -4.47
CA GLU A 75 -21.67 6.09 -5.70
C GLU A 75 -23.19 6.28 -5.58
N LYS A 76 -23.68 7.39 -6.11
CA LYS A 76 -25.10 7.79 -6.02
C LYS A 76 -25.96 7.18 -7.11
N ASP A 77 -25.46 6.18 -7.82
CA ASP A 77 -26.19 5.58 -8.92
C ASP A 77 -26.81 4.26 -8.46
N GLY A 78 -28.14 4.30 -8.42
CA GLY A 78 -28.97 3.16 -8.13
C GLY A 78 -28.86 2.14 -9.26
N ASP A 79 -28.24 1.01 -8.96
CA ASP A 79 -28.76 -0.30 -9.31
C ASP A 79 -27.95 -1.31 -8.50
N GLY A 80 -28.49 -1.64 -7.32
CA GLY A 80 -28.12 -2.89 -6.68
C GLY A 80 -28.78 -4.00 -7.48
N GLU A 81 -27.97 -4.94 -7.99
CA GLU A 81 -28.37 -6.20 -8.62
C GLU A 81 -29.82 -6.61 -8.29
N VAL A 82 -30.75 -6.17 -9.13
CA VAL A 82 -32.09 -6.74 -9.16
C VAL A 82 -31.96 -7.96 -10.03
N LEU A 83 -32.30 -9.12 -9.46
CA LEU A 83 -32.53 -10.34 -10.23
C LEU A 83 -33.31 -9.98 -11.50
N ASP A 84 -32.78 -10.44 -12.62
CA ASP A 84 -33.35 -10.39 -13.96
C ASP A 84 -34.82 -10.85 -13.94
N VAL A 85 -35.73 -9.89 -13.81
CA VAL A 85 -37.15 -10.04 -14.13
C VAL A 85 -37.38 -8.97 -15.18
N GLU A 86 -37.44 -9.42 -16.44
CA GLU A 86 -37.82 -8.62 -17.59
C GLU A 86 -39.05 -7.75 -17.24
N MET A 87 -38.81 -6.46 -17.00
CA MET A 87 -39.86 -5.45 -17.03
C MET A 87 -39.47 -4.46 -18.11
N GLU A 88 -40.33 -4.42 -19.12
CA GLU A 88 -40.26 -3.58 -20.31
C GLU A 88 -39.81 -2.16 -19.98
N ASP A 89 -38.85 -1.67 -20.76
CA ASP A 89 -38.38 -0.27 -20.77
C ASP A 89 -39.57 0.67 -20.97
N VAL A 90 -40.09 1.22 -19.88
CA VAL A 90 -40.93 2.41 -19.92
C VAL A 90 -40.02 3.60 -19.63
N GLU A 91 -39.75 4.38 -20.67
CA GLU A 91 -39.07 5.68 -20.60
C GLU A 91 -39.86 6.64 -19.67
N GLU A 92 -39.65 6.56 -18.36
CA GLU A 92 -40.12 7.57 -17.40
C GLU A 92 -39.10 8.73 -17.30
N GLU A 93 -39.04 9.54 -18.35
CA GLU A 93 -38.53 10.91 -18.25
C GLU A 93 -39.50 11.75 -17.42
N GLY A 94 -39.30 11.83 -16.09
CA GLY A 94 -39.93 12.89 -15.28
C GLY A 94 -40.23 12.63 -13.81
N PHE A 95 -40.01 11.44 -13.25
CA PHE A 95 -40.27 11.18 -11.83
C PHE A 95 -38.97 11.06 -11.01
N GLU A 96 -38.83 11.90 -9.99
CA GLU A 96 -37.80 11.72 -8.96
C GLU A 96 -38.10 10.43 -8.17
N LYS A 97 -37.31 9.37 -8.38
CA LYS A 97 -37.37 8.15 -7.57
C LYS A 97 -37.14 8.51 -6.10
N MET A 98 -38.16 8.36 -5.26
CA MET A 98 -38.03 8.58 -3.82
C MET A 98 -37.07 7.56 -3.21
N LYS A 99 -36.06 8.03 -2.48
CA LYS A 99 -35.12 7.16 -1.77
C LYS A 99 -35.84 6.22 -0.81
N THR A 100 -35.44 4.96 -0.81
CA THR A 100 -35.94 3.96 0.14
C THR A 100 -35.55 4.33 1.58
N ARG A 101 -36.22 3.76 2.58
CA ARG A 101 -35.86 3.96 4.00
C ARG A 101 -34.41 3.55 4.28
N ILE A 102 -33.94 2.52 3.60
CA ILE A 102 -32.57 2.01 3.72
C ILE A 102 -31.59 3.02 3.10
N GLU A 103 -31.84 3.48 1.87
CA GLU A 103 -31.02 4.49 1.19
C GLU A 103 -30.93 5.79 1.99
N ARG A 104 -32.06 6.24 2.56
CA ARG A 104 -32.09 7.42 3.43
C ARG A 104 -31.30 7.22 4.73
N ALA A 105 -31.33 6.01 5.30
CA ALA A 105 -30.60 5.70 6.54
C ALA A 105 -29.08 5.56 6.32
N ILE A 106 -28.67 5.16 5.11
CA ILE A 106 -27.25 5.00 4.75
C ILE A 106 -26.67 6.20 3.99
N GLU A 107 -27.49 7.18 3.65
CA GLU A 107 -27.07 8.42 2.99
C GLU A 107 -26.06 9.17 3.86
N GLY A 108 -24.89 9.46 3.31
CA GLY A 108 -23.78 10.11 4.03
C GLY A 108 -22.84 9.14 4.77
N THR A 109 -23.10 7.83 4.76
CA THR A 109 -22.18 6.83 5.32
C THR A 109 -21.29 6.22 4.23
N GLU A 110 -19.99 6.12 4.50
CA GLU A 110 -19.03 5.51 3.57
C GLU A 110 -19.23 3.99 3.46
N LYS A 111 -19.11 3.44 2.25
CA LYS A 111 -19.07 1.98 2.04
C LYS A 111 -17.71 1.49 2.51
N VAL A 112 -17.70 0.73 3.59
CA VAL A 112 -16.50 0.09 4.11
C VAL A 112 -16.15 -1.10 3.22
N ARG A 113 -14.97 -1.09 2.60
CA ARG A 113 -14.46 -2.24 1.83
C ARG A 113 -13.05 -2.64 2.28
N SER A 114 -12.73 -3.93 2.11
CA SER A 114 -11.34 -4.38 2.20
C SER A 114 -10.57 -3.84 0.99
N VAL A 115 -9.39 -3.27 1.24
CA VAL A 115 -8.48 -2.72 0.22
C VAL A 115 -7.10 -3.34 0.43
N PRO A 116 -6.46 -3.84 -0.63
CA PRO A 116 -5.10 -4.35 -0.53
C PRO A 116 -4.12 -3.27 -0.04
N VAL A 117 -3.24 -3.66 0.88
CA VAL A 117 -2.15 -2.85 1.41
C VAL A 117 -0.84 -3.55 1.07
N MET A 118 0.03 -2.82 0.36
CA MET A 118 1.39 -3.25 0.10
C MET A 118 2.30 -2.72 1.20
N THR A 119 3.14 -3.60 1.76
CA THR A 119 4.17 -3.27 2.74
C THR A 119 5.52 -3.66 2.19
N VAL A 120 6.47 -2.73 2.24
CA VAL A 120 7.86 -2.93 1.85
C VAL A 120 8.72 -2.76 3.09
N TYR A 121 9.52 -3.78 3.38
CA TYR A 121 10.56 -3.74 4.40
C TYR A 121 11.90 -3.57 3.68
N LEU A 122 12.67 -2.56 4.06
CA LEU A 122 13.97 -2.25 3.47
C LEU A 122 15.03 -2.21 4.58
N SER A 123 16.15 -2.88 4.34
CA SER A 123 17.26 -2.99 5.30
C SER A 123 18.61 -2.94 4.57
N ARG A 124 19.65 -2.50 5.28
CA ARG A 124 21.04 -2.56 4.84
C ARG A 124 21.72 -3.90 5.12
N VAL A 125 21.09 -4.74 5.95
CA VAL A 125 21.57 -6.07 6.36
C VAL A 125 20.50 -7.12 6.02
N ARG A 126 20.93 -8.32 5.64
CA ARG A 126 20.03 -9.46 5.40
C ARG A 126 19.34 -9.87 6.71
N ILE A 127 18.03 -10.13 6.63
CA ILE A 127 17.21 -10.53 7.78
C ILE A 127 16.53 -11.86 7.45
N GLU A 128 17.01 -12.94 8.07
CA GLU A 128 16.52 -14.30 7.78
C GLU A 128 15.04 -14.50 8.11
N ALA A 129 14.55 -13.89 9.19
CA ALA A 129 13.14 -13.98 9.57
C ALA A 129 12.20 -13.41 8.48
N LEU A 130 12.58 -12.27 7.88
CA LEU A 130 11.80 -11.65 6.81
C LEU A 130 11.97 -12.39 5.48
N ARG A 131 13.16 -12.93 5.20
CA ARG A 131 13.42 -13.78 4.03
C ARG A 131 12.54 -15.03 4.02
N GLY A 132 12.40 -15.69 5.17
CA GLY A 132 11.54 -16.87 5.31
C GLY A 132 10.06 -16.56 5.12
N ALA A 133 9.61 -15.39 5.61
CA ALA A 133 8.20 -15.01 5.55
C ALA A 133 7.77 -14.43 4.18
N TYR A 134 8.62 -13.64 3.53
CA TYR A 134 8.24 -12.79 2.40
C TYR A 134 9.09 -13.00 1.13
N GLY A 135 10.08 -13.89 1.17
CA GLY A 135 11.13 -13.97 0.14
C GLY A 135 12.05 -12.75 0.19
N GLU A 136 13.05 -12.69 -0.68
CA GLU A 136 14.07 -11.62 -0.66
C GLU A 136 14.37 -11.10 -2.06
N GLN A 137 14.47 -9.78 -2.17
CA GLN A 137 15.06 -9.07 -3.30
C GLN A 137 16.30 -8.31 -2.81
N THR A 138 17.42 -8.37 -3.54
CA THR A 138 18.69 -7.74 -3.14
C THR A 138 19.55 -7.37 -4.35
N ASN A 139 20.45 -6.40 -4.18
CA ASN A 139 21.54 -6.10 -5.12
C ASN A 139 22.89 -6.76 -4.73
N SER A 140 22.99 -7.42 -3.58
CA SER A 140 24.21 -8.12 -3.19
C SER A 140 24.42 -9.32 -4.10
N LYS A 141 25.62 -9.49 -4.65
CA LYS A 141 26.01 -10.74 -5.35
C LYS A 141 25.83 -11.92 -4.37
N ARG A 142 25.15 -12.98 -4.83
CA ARG A 142 24.94 -14.21 -4.06
C ARG A 142 26.27 -14.91 -3.77
#